data_AF-A0A7T5VB47-F1
#
_entry.id   AF-A0A7T5VB47-F1
#
_cell.length_a   1.000
_cell.length_b   1.000
_cell.length_c   1.000
_cell.angle_alpha   90.00
_cell.angle_beta   90.00
_cell.angle_gamma   90.00
#
_symmetry.space_group_name_H-M   'P 1'
#
loop_
_entity.id
_entity.type
_entity.pdbx_description
1 polymer ?
#
loop_
_entity_poly.entity_id
_entity_poly.type
_entity_poly.pdbx_seq_one_letter_code
_entity_poly.pdbx_strand_id
1 'polypeptide(L)'
;MIFEYALEPEMVAAWGDRVNHRYFIREFGSGQGRLVSRYPKKWARKVWDACAGGSDMDKARLTELLVRLQETMIKRKDYVWDEGATWLDNAGQEHARHPFRAVLAHNNPAGRPEILCEDGLAASPCPGWDNPHGITVNRKASEMVAAVRQMLTCCQWVKFIDPHLWPGESRYNNSLRAFMMVLAGPRPIVPPESIEIHTKRIDVEDHIILKRFQEVIPNALQVSLYQWQERPRGQGLHNRYILTDLGGVSFHHGLDTGADGETDDLTRLDMDQYLFRCKQYDPAAPAFDQAADPLKITGTLGR
;
A
#
# COMPACT_ATOMS: atom_id res chain seq x y z
N MET A 1 -6.01 -5.18 4.50
CA MET A 1 -4.94 -4.83 3.53
C MET A 1 -4.23 -3.54 3.97
N ILE A 2 -3.25 -3.01 3.21
CA ILE A 2 -2.29 -2.00 3.72
C ILE A 2 -2.86 -0.58 3.61
N PHE A 3 -2.88 0.12 4.74
CA PHE A 3 -3.59 1.38 4.91
C PHE A 3 -2.76 2.43 5.66
N GLU A 4 -3.05 3.71 5.38
CA GLU A 4 -2.44 4.88 6.03
C GLU A 4 -3.37 5.44 7.12
N TYR A 5 -2.82 5.70 8.31
CA TYR A 5 -3.53 6.27 9.45
C TYR A 5 -2.88 7.59 9.87
N ALA A 6 -3.70 8.61 10.14
CA ALA A 6 -3.23 9.82 10.82
C ALA A 6 -3.39 9.64 12.33
N LEU A 7 -2.36 9.96 13.11
CA LEU A 7 -2.39 9.82 14.56
C LEU A 7 -2.23 11.18 15.22
N GLU A 8 -3.11 11.54 16.14
CA GLU A 8 -2.98 12.75 16.94
C GLU A 8 -1.71 12.70 17.80
N PRO A 9 -0.83 13.72 17.76
CA PRO A 9 0.44 13.69 18.49
C PRO A 9 0.28 13.54 20.00
N GLU A 10 -0.70 14.23 20.59
CA GLU A 10 -1.02 14.22 22.01
C GLU A 10 -1.54 12.85 22.48
N MET A 11 -2.25 12.13 21.60
CA MET A 11 -2.67 10.74 21.81
C MET A 11 -1.48 9.81 21.86
N VAL A 12 -0.60 9.87 20.87
CA VAL A 12 0.59 9.02 20.83
C VAL A 12 1.56 9.33 21.97
N ALA A 13 1.63 10.58 22.44
CA ALA A 13 2.45 10.97 23.58
C ALA A 13 2.04 10.23 24.87
N ALA A 14 0.77 9.86 25.00
CA ALA A 14 0.25 9.08 26.13
C ALA A 14 0.61 7.59 26.05
N TRP A 15 1.03 7.07 24.89
CA TRP A 15 1.34 5.64 24.70
C TRP A 15 2.67 5.19 25.31
N GLY A 16 3.39 6.08 26.01
CA GLY A 16 4.63 5.75 26.71
C GLY A 16 4.42 4.86 27.95
N ASP A 17 3.21 4.82 28.51
CA ASP A 17 2.92 3.93 29.63
C ASP A 17 2.97 2.45 29.21
N ARG A 18 3.16 1.56 30.18
CA ARG A 18 3.39 0.14 29.93
C ARG A 18 2.24 -0.56 29.20
N VAL A 19 0.98 -0.19 29.46
CA VAL A 19 -0.20 -0.86 28.91
C VAL A 19 -0.39 -0.46 27.46
N ASN A 20 -0.46 0.84 27.19
CA ASN A 20 -0.64 1.35 25.83
C ASN A 20 0.53 1.01 24.93
N HIS A 21 1.77 1.14 25.43
CA HIS A 21 2.97 0.76 24.66
C HIS A 21 2.88 -0.69 24.15
N ARG A 22 2.53 -1.63 25.03
CA ARG A 22 2.46 -3.07 24.68
C ARG A 22 1.42 -3.34 23.60
N TYR A 23 0.31 -2.61 23.62
CA TYR A 23 -0.75 -2.72 22.61
C TYR A 23 -0.27 -2.10 21.29
N PHE A 24 -0.03 -0.80 21.26
CA PHE A 24 0.17 -0.06 20.01
C PHE A 24 1.46 -0.41 19.27
N ILE A 25 2.54 -0.82 19.95
CA ILE A 25 3.76 -1.25 19.27
C ILE A 25 3.54 -2.46 18.34
N ARG A 26 2.47 -3.24 18.59
CA ARG A 26 2.13 -4.45 17.83
C ARG A 26 1.06 -4.24 16.77
N GLU A 27 0.34 -3.11 16.81
CA GLU A 27 -0.80 -2.85 15.93
C GLU A 27 -0.41 -2.15 14.62
N PHE A 28 0.79 -1.55 14.57
CA PHE A 28 1.33 -0.85 13.42
C PHE A 28 2.49 -1.58 12.74
N GLY A 29 2.75 -1.23 11.48
CA GLY A 29 3.80 -1.80 10.63
C GLY A 29 3.24 -2.50 9.39
N SER A 30 4.14 -2.82 8.46
CA SER A 30 3.80 -3.47 7.18
C SER A 30 3.07 -4.81 7.37
N GLY A 31 3.52 -5.65 8.30
CA GLY A 31 2.88 -6.93 8.63
C GLY A 31 1.44 -6.78 9.16
N GLN A 32 1.13 -5.66 9.84
CA GLN A 32 -0.22 -5.34 10.30
C GLN A 32 -1.02 -4.54 9.29
N GLY A 33 -0.38 -4.09 8.20
CA GLY A 33 -0.99 -3.24 7.18
C GLY A 33 -1.54 -1.92 7.74
N ARG A 34 -1.04 -1.45 8.88
CA ARG A 34 -1.37 -0.14 9.44
C ARG A 34 -0.10 0.70 9.47
N LEU A 35 -0.02 1.65 8.55
CA LEU A 35 1.12 2.54 8.39
C LEU A 35 0.74 3.93 8.88
N VAL A 36 1.67 4.62 9.51
CA VAL A 36 1.42 5.95 10.04
C VAL A 36 1.73 7.00 8.98
N SER A 37 0.87 8.00 8.85
CA SER A 37 1.15 9.18 8.05
C SER A 37 2.10 10.10 8.80
N ARG A 38 3.17 10.56 8.13
CA ARG A 38 4.00 11.65 8.64
C ARG A 38 3.30 12.98 8.39
N TYR A 39 2.23 13.21 9.14
CA TYR A 39 1.38 14.40 9.04
C TYR A 39 1.24 15.11 10.39
N PRO A 40 1.72 16.36 10.53
CA PRO A 40 2.50 17.12 9.55
C PRO A 40 3.97 16.63 9.48
N LYS A 41 4.83 17.31 8.69
CA LYS A 41 6.26 16.94 8.51
C LYS A 41 7.03 16.77 9.82
N LYS A 42 6.70 17.55 10.86
CA LYS A 42 7.32 17.52 12.20
C LYS A 42 6.49 16.73 13.22
N TRP A 43 5.66 15.77 12.77
CA TRP A 43 4.76 14.98 13.62
C TRP A 43 5.46 14.38 14.86
N ALA A 44 6.58 13.68 14.68
CA ALA A 44 7.29 13.05 15.81
C ALA A 44 7.80 14.08 16.84
N ARG A 45 8.14 15.29 16.39
CA ARG A 45 8.48 16.39 17.31
C ARG A 45 7.26 16.87 18.09
N LYS A 46 6.09 16.97 17.45
CA LYS A 46 4.83 17.30 18.14
C LYS A 46 4.49 16.26 19.21
N VAL A 47 4.72 14.97 18.94
CA VAL A 47 4.54 13.90 19.96
C VAL A 47 5.45 14.15 21.17
N TRP A 48 6.73 14.45 20.94
CA TRP A 48 7.66 14.76 22.02
C TRP A 48 7.30 16.03 22.78
N ASP A 49 6.93 17.09 22.08
CA ASP A 49 6.52 18.36 22.69
C ASP A 49 5.25 18.18 23.55
N ALA A 50 4.38 17.22 23.19
CA ALA A 50 3.19 16.83 23.96
C ALA A 50 3.47 15.85 25.12
N CYS A 51 4.65 15.23 25.18
CA CYS A 51 5.02 14.30 26.22
C CYS A 51 5.41 15.06 27.52
N ALA A 52 4.41 15.41 28.33
CA ALA A 52 4.62 16.01 29.64
C ALA A 52 4.50 14.95 30.76
N GLY A 53 5.47 14.92 31.69
CA GLY A 53 5.28 14.27 32.99
C GLY A 53 5.45 12.75 33.08
N GLY A 54 6.03 12.08 32.08
CA GLY A 54 6.34 10.64 32.14
C GLY A 54 7.66 10.30 32.86
N SER A 55 7.77 9.09 33.42
CA SER A 55 9.02 8.57 33.96
C SER A 55 10.06 8.36 32.85
N ASP A 56 11.35 8.24 33.20
CA ASP A 56 12.39 7.94 32.20
C ASP A 56 12.13 6.64 31.44
N MET A 57 11.47 5.66 32.09
CA MET A 57 11.04 4.44 31.42
C MET A 57 9.92 4.68 30.40
N ASP A 58 8.97 5.57 30.69
CA ASP A 58 7.87 5.86 29.76
C ASP A 58 8.39 6.59 28.53
N LYS A 59 9.36 7.51 28.73
CA LYS A 59 10.07 8.16 27.63
C LYS A 59 10.87 7.17 26.78
N ALA A 60 11.52 6.18 27.41
CA ALA A 60 12.24 5.13 26.68
C ALA A 60 11.29 4.29 25.81
N ARG A 61 10.13 3.90 26.35
CA ARG A 61 9.07 3.20 25.59
C ARG A 61 8.52 4.04 24.45
N LEU A 62 8.21 5.31 24.70
CA LEU A 62 7.76 6.23 23.65
C LEU A 62 8.81 6.38 22.54
N THR A 63 10.09 6.39 22.90
CA THR A 63 11.20 6.41 21.93
C THR A 63 11.19 5.17 21.04
N GLU A 64 11.10 3.97 21.63
CA GLU A 64 11.03 2.70 20.90
C GLU A 64 9.82 2.68 19.94
N LEU A 65 8.65 3.07 20.44
CA LEU A 65 7.42 3.18 19.66
C LEU A 65 7.59 4.14 18.47
N LEU A 66 8.12 5.34 18.70
CA LEU A 66 8.32 6.32 17.63
C LEU A 66 9.29 5.82 16.56
N VAL A 67 10.39 5.19 16.96
CA VAL A 67 11.32 4.55 16.01
C VAL A 67 10.57 3.55 15.15
N ARG A 68 9.79 2.66 15.77
CA ARG A 68 9.01 1.63 15.06
C ARG A 68 7.98 2.22 14.09
N LEU A 69 7.22 3.24 14.50
CA LEU A 69 6.25 3.89 13.63
C LEU A 69 6.92 4.57 12.43
N GLN A 70 8.09 5.17 12.64
CA GLN A 70 8.84 5.91 11.62
C GLN A 70 9.49 5.02 10.55
N GLU A 71 9.75 3.74 10.83
CA GLU A 71 10.33 2.79 9.87
C GLU A 71 9.49 2.66 8.59
N THR A 72 8.16 2.71 8.71
CA THR A 72 7.21 2.48 7.61
C THR A 72 6.27 3.66 7.38
N MET A 73 6.63 4.84 7.88
CA MET A 73 5.82 6.05 7.78
C MET A 73 5.64 6.52 6.32
N ILE A 74 4.40 6.85 5.96
CA ILE A 74 4.08 7.46 4.67
C ILE A 74 4.40 8.95 4.73
N LYS A 75 5.28 9.39 3.84
CA LYS A 75 5.83 10.76 3.82
C LYS A 75 5.07 11.62 2.81
N ARG A 76 3.90 12.13 3.20
CA ARG A 76 3.13 13.08 2.36
C ARG A 76 3.98 14.29 1.96
N LYS A 77 3.81 14.74 0.72
CA LYS A 77 4.60 15.84 0.12
C LYS A 77 3.77 17.12 0.01
N ASP A 78 2.53 17.02 -0.45
CA ASP A 78 1.67 18.16 -0.79
C ASP A 78 0.51 18.33 0.21
N TYR A 79 0.78 18.00 1.48
CA TYR A 79 -0.19 18.18 2.55
C TYR A 79 -0.40 19.67 2.83
N VAL A 80 -1.61 20.03 3.25
CA VAL A 80 -1.96 21.39 3.67
C VAL A 80 -2.00 21.45 5.20
N TRP A 81 -1.52 22.56 5.74
CA TRP A 81 -1.48 22.82 7.18
C TRP A 81 -1.78 24.29 7.47
N ASP A 82 -2.78 24.51 8.31
CA ASP A 82 -3.15 25.80 8.87
C ASP A 82 -2.64 25.88 10.31
N GLU A 83 -1.70 26.80 10.56
CA GLU A 83 -1.12 27.02 11.90
C GLU A 83 -2.13 27.61 12.91
N GLY A 84 -3.25 28.17 12.44
CA GLY A 84 -4.33 28.66 13.30
C GLY A 84 -5.34 27.60 13.72
N ALA A 85 -5.31 26.41 13.10
CA ALA A 85 -6.27 25.33 13.35
C ALA A 85 -5.69 24.25 14.28
N THR A 86 -6.58 23.49 14.92
CA THR A 86 -6.17 22.33 15.73
C THR A 86 -5.53 21.24 14.85
N TRP A 87 -4.82 20.28 15.45
CA TRP A 87 -4.31 19.13 14.69
C TRP A 87 -5.46 18.32 14.08
N LEU A 88 -6.55 18.12 14.83
CA LEU A 88 -7.71 17.34 14.39
C LEU A 88 -8.43 18.01 13.20
N ASP A 89 -8.58 19.34 13.23
CA ASP A 89 -9.17 20.08 12.11
C ASP A 89 -8.31 19.98 10.85
N ASN A 90 -6.99 20.15 11.01
CA ASN A 90 -6.01 19.97 9.94
C ASN A 90 -6.08 18.55 9.35
N ALA A 91 -6.07 17.52 10.20
CA ALA A 91 -6.19 16.13 9.78
C ALA A 91 -7.50 15.85 9.04
N GLY A 92 -8.62 16.44 9.48
CA GLY A 92 -9.91 16.33 8.80
C GLY A 92 -9.92 16.99 7.41
N GLN A 93 -9.34 18.19 7.28
CA GLN A 93 -9.20 18.87 5.98
C GLN A 93 -8.32 18.06 5.03
N GLU A 94 -7.20 17.55 5.53
CA GLU A 94 -6.28 16.74 4.73
C GLU A 94 -6.88 15.38 4.37
N HIS A 95 -7.70 14.78 5.24
CA HIS A 95 -8.48 13.58 4.92
C HIS A 95 -9.44 13.81 3.75
N ALA A 96 -10.10 14.97 3.69
CA ALA A 96 -10.99 15.31 2.57
C ALA A 96 -10.24 15.43 1.23
N ARG A 97 -8.98 15.86 1.24
CA ARG A 97 -8.14 15.94 0.03
C ARG A 97 -7.59 14.57 -0.37
N HIS A 98 -6.98 13.89 0.59
CA HIS A 98 -6.32 12.60 0.43
C HIS A 98 -6.67 11.71 1.62
N PRO A 99 -7.71 10.87 1.49
CA PRO A 99 -8.23 10.10 2.61
C PRO A 99 -7.19 9.20 3.28
N PHE A 100 -7.14 9.33 4.60
CA PHE A 100 -6.60 8.28 5.47
C PHE A 100 -7.59 7.12 5.54
N ARG A 101 -7.17 5.99 6.10
CA ARG A 101 -8.10 4.93 6.49
C ARG A 101 -8.92 5.34 7.70
N ALA A 102 -8.27 5.97 8.67
CA ALA A 102 -8.88 6.63 9.82
C ALA A 102 -7.92 7.70 10.36
N VAL A 103 -8.50 8.65 11.08
CA VAL A 103 -7.80 9.60 11.94
C VAL A 103 -7.98 9.13 13.38
N LEU A 104 -6.91 8.79 14.07
CA LEU A 104 -6.96 8.39 15.48
C LEU A 104 -6.68 9.61 16.36
N ALA A 105 -7.56 9.89 17.31
CA ALA A 105 -7.49 11.06 18.18
C ALA A 105 -8.10 10.76 19.56
N HIS A 106 -7.78 11.57 20.57
CA HIS A 106 -8.33 11.45 21.93
C HIS A 106 -9.84 11.62 21.97
N ASN A 107 -10.38 12.52 21.14
CA ASN A 107 -11.79 12.84 21.13
C ASN A 107 -12.34 13.01 19.71
N ASN A 108 -13.66 12.91 19.60
CA ASN A 108 -14.40 13.11 18.37
C ASN A 108 -15.65 13.95 18.66
N PRO A 109 -15.49 15.23 19.02
CA PRO A 109 -16.60 16.07 19.48
C PRO A 109 -17.65 16.30 18.39
N ALA A 110 -17.26 16.23 17.13
CA ALA A 110 -18.15 16.38 15.98
C ALA A 110 -18.77 15.05 15.50
N GLY A 111 -18.47 13.92 16.15
CA GLY A 111 -19.01 12.61 15.81
C GLY A 111 -18.73 12.15 14.38
N ARG A 112 -17.56 12.52 13.82
CA ARG A 112 -17.20 12.20 12.43
C ARG A 112 -16.79 10.73 12.30
N PRO A 113 -17.33 9.96 11.34
CA PRO A 113 -17.09 8.52 11.26
C PRO A 113 -15.63 8.15 10.93
N GLU A 114 -14.87 9.04 10.31
CA GLU A 114 -13.46 8.84 9.99
C GLU A 114 -12.52 9.02 11.19
N ILE A 115 -13.01 9.58 12.31
CA ILE A 115 -12.23 9.81 13.54
C ILE A 115 -12.53 8.70 14.55
N LEU A 116 -11.51 7.94 14.93
CA LEU A 116 -11.58 6.85 15.90
C LEU A 116 -10.90 7.25 17.21
N CYS A 117 -11.62 7.16 18.32
CA CYS A 117 -11.06 7.34 19.67
C CYS A 117 -10.47 6.05 20.21
N GLU A 118 -9.44 6.16 21.06
CA GLU A 118 -8.73 5.01 21.65
C GLU A 118 -9.66 3.99 22.34
N ASP A 119 -10.60 4.49 23.16
CA ASP A 119 -11.58 3.66 23.87
C ASP A 119 -12.48 2.85 22.92
N GLY A 120 -12.66 3.32 21.70
CA GLY A 120 -13.45 2.65 20.66
C GLY A 120 -12.68 1.56 19.90
N LEU A 121 -11.35 1.50 20.00
CA LEU A 121 -10.53 0.54 19.23
C LEU A 121 -10.68 -0.89 19.74
N ALA A 122 -11.11 -1.08 20.99
CA ALA A 122 -11.40 -2.39 21.57
C ALA A 122 -12.78 -2.94 21.15
N ALA A 123 -13.64 -2.12 20.54
CA ALA A 123 -14.92 -2.58 20.03
C ALA A 123 -14.72 -3.55 18.86
N SER A 124 -15.62 -4.53 18.70
CA SER A 124 -15.61 -5.47 17.59
C SER A 124 -17.04 -5.63 17.06
N PRO A 125 -17.31 -5.27 15.79
CA PRO A 125 -16.38 -4.68 14.82
C PRO A 125 -16.03 -3.21 15.15
N CYS A 126 -14.84 -2.78 14.74
CA CYS A 126 -14.42 -1.38 14.72
C CYS A 126 -14.07 -0.97 13.28
N PRO A 127 -15.05 -0.46 12.50
CA PRO A 127 -14.80 0.01 11.14
C PRO A 127 -13.66 1.02 11.07
N GLY A 128 -12.78 0.89 10.09
CA GLY A 128 -11.58 1.73 9.97
C GLY A 128 -10.37 1.16 10.73
N TRP A 129 -10.56 0.59 11.91
CA TRP A 129 -9.51 -0.09 12.68
C TRP A 129 -9.33 -1.55 12.30
N ASP A 130 -10.44 -2.28 12.11
CA ASP A 130 -10.44 -3.66 11.67
C ASP A 130 -9.71 -3.79 10.34
N ASN A 131 -8.66 -4.59 10.36
CA ASN A 131 -7.78 -4.80 9.22
C ASN A 131 -7.40 -6.27 9.10
N PRO A 132 -8.34 -7.13 8.69
CA PRO A 132 -8.08 -8.56 8.56
C PRO A 132 -6.90 -8.82 7.62
N HIS A 133 -6.14 -9.85 7.95
CA HIS A 133 -4.94 -10.25 7.20
C HIS A 133 -5.28 -10.69 5.77
N GLY A 134 -6.42 -11.37 5.60
CA GLY A 134 -6.98 -11.73 4.30
C GLY A 134 -8.45 -11.34 4.17
N ILE A 135 -8.89 -11.17 2.93
CA ILE A 135 -10.28 -10.89 2.58
C ILE A 135 -10.67 -11.65 1.30
N THR A 136 -11.96 -11.83 1.10
CA THR A 136 -12.51 -12.32 -0.17
C THR A 136 -13.10 -11.14 -0.95
N VAL A 137 -12.79 -11.04 -2.24
CA VAL A 137 -13.35 -10.04 -3.16
C VAL A 137 -14.01 -10.73 -4.33
N ASN A 138 -15.01 -10.11 -4.94
CA ASN A 138 -15.39 -10.54 -6.29
C ASN A 138 -14.26 -10.22 -7.26
N ARG A 139 -14.07 -11.06 -8.28
CA ARG A 139 -13.06 -10.85 -9.33
C ARG A 139 -13.49 -9.76 -10.32
N LYS A 140 -13.93 -8.62 -9.79
CA LYS A 140 -14.27 -7.39 -10.49
C LYS A 140 -13.13 -6.40 -10.29
N ALA A 141 -12.71 -5.75 -11.38
CA ALA A 141 -11.58 -4.81 -11.35
C ALA A 141 -11.76 -3.72 -10.27
N SER A 142 -12.99 -3.23 -10.06
CA SER A 142 -13.30 -2.23 -9.03
C SER A 142 -13.04 -2.72 -7.61
N GLU A 143 -13.37 -3.97 -7.31
CA GLU A 143 -13.22 -4.57 -5.97
C GLU A 143 -11.77 -4.96 -5.69
N MET A 144 -11.11 -5.57 -6.66
CA MET A 144 -9.68 -5.87 -6.60
C MET A 144 -8.84 -4.60 -6.40
N VAL A 145 -9.18 -3.52 -7.12
CA VAL A 145 -8.54 -2.22 -6.92
C VAL A 145 -8.87 -1.64 -5.56
N ALA A 146 -10.14 -1.64 -5.14
CA ALA A 146 -10.54 -1.09 -3.83
C ALA A 146 -9.75 -1.73 -2.69
N ALA A 147 -9.48 -3.03 -2.80
CA ALA A 147 -8.69 -3.81 -1.87
C ALA A 147 -7.25 -3.27 -1.66
N VAL A 148 -6.56 -2.88 -2.73
CA VAL A 148 -5.17 -2.41 -2.68
C VAL A 148 -5.01 -0.90 -2.96
N ARG A 149 -6.12 -0.16 -3.05
CA ARG A 149 -6.13 1.24 -3.51
C ARG A 149 -5.18 2.11 -2.71
N GLN A 150 -5.29 2.11 -1.38
CA GLN A 150 -4.49 3.00 -0.54
C GLN A 150 -2.99 2.66 -0.61
N MET A 151 -2.67 1.36 -0.70
CA MET A 151 -1.29 0.88 -0.94
C MET A 151 -0.73 1.44 -2.25
N LEU A 152 -1.50 1.36 -3.35
CA LEU A 152 -1.06 1.87 -4.67
C LEU A 152 -0.96 3.40 -4.72
N THR A 153 -1.86 4.11 -4.03
CA THR A 153 -1.84 5.58 -3.95
C THR A 153 -0.65 6.09 -3.16
N CYS A 154 -0.15 5.32 -2.19
CA CYS A 154 0.90 5.74 -1.27
C CYS A 154 2.29 5.12 -1.51
N CYS A 155 2.44 4.26 -2.53
CA CYS A 155 3.73 3.60 -2.81
C CYS A 155 4.72 4.47 -3.61
N GLN A 156 6.02 4.28 -3.40
CA GLN A 156 7.08 4.86 -4.23
C GLN A 156 7.51 3.93 -5.35
N TRP A 157 7.27 2.62 -5.22
CA TRP A 157 7.43 1.67 -6.31
C TRP A 157 6.37 0.58 -6.23
N VAL A 158 6.11 -0.08 -7.36
CA VAL A 158 5.18 -1.21 -7.42
C VAL A 158 5.62 -2.26 -8.43
N LYS A 159 5.44 -3.53 -8.07
CA LYS A 159 5.61 -4.70 -8.94
C LYS A 159 4.29 -5.45 -9.04
N PHE A 160 3.74 -5.54 -10.25
CA PHE A 160 2.63 -6.42 -10.59
C PHE A 160 3.21 -7.76 -11.07
N ILE A 161 2.97 -8.82 -10.32
CA ILE A 161 3.51 -10.14 -10.61
C ILE A 161 2.34 -11.06 -10.89
N ASP A 162 2.22 -11.54 -12.12
CA ASP A 162 1.31 -12.63 -12.48
C ASP A 162 1.86 -13.33 -13.73
N PRO A 163 2.19 -14.63 -13.63
CA PRO A 163 2.74 -15.44 -14.73
C PRO A 163 1.92 -15.44 -16.01
N HIS A 164 0.62 -15.16 -15.94
CA HIS A 164 -0.30 -15.21 -17.08
C HIS A 164 -0.76 -13.81 -17.52
N LEU A 165 -0.21 -12.75 -16.95
CA LEU A 165 -0.65 -11.39 -17.21
C LEU A 165 -0.39 -11.00 -18.66
N TRP A 166 -1.49 -10.84 -19.41
CA TRP A 166 -1.48 -10.46 -20.81
C TRP A 166 -2.68 -9.57 -21.17
N PRO A 167 -2.47 -8.25 -21.43
CA PRO A 167 -3.57 -7.32 -21.73
C PRO A 167 -4.24 -7.52 -23.10
N GLY A 168 -3.74 -8.45 -23.93
CA GLY A 168 -4.47 -8.89 -25.13
C GLY A 168 -5.73 -9.69 -24.80
N GLU A 169 -5.88 -10.15 -23.56
CA GLU A 169 -7.11 -10.74 -23.03
C GLU A 169 -7.89 -9.69 -22.23
N SER A 170 -9.20 -9.59 -22.49
CA SER A 170 -10.08 -8.58 -21.86
C SER A 170 -10.05 -8.63 -20.34
N ARG A 171 -9.97 -9.82 -19.75
CA ARG A 171 -9.92 -10.04 -18.30
C ARG A 171 -8.72 -9.38 -17.61
N TYR A 172 -7.54 -9.42 -18.23
CA TYR A 172 -6.34 -8.74 -17.74
C TYR A 172 -6.31 -7.27 -18.13
N ASN A 173 -6.83 -6.94 -19.31
CA ASN A 173 -6.95 -5.56 -19.76
C ASN A 173 -7.73 -4.73 -18.73
N ASN A 174 -8.90 -5.21 -18.32
CA ASN A 174 -9.81 -4.53 -17.41
C ASN A 174 -9.17 -4.24 -16.04
N SER A 175 -8.58 -5.25 -15.40
CA SER A 175 -7.96 -5.14 -14.09
C SER A 175 -6.66 -4.31 -14.14
N LEU A 176 -5.78 -4.56 -15.11
CA LEU A 176 -4.54 -3.82 -15.25
C LEU A 176 -4.81 -2.34 -15.48
N ARG A 177 -5.77 -2.01 -16.35
CA ARG A 177 -6.22 -0.62 -16.57
C ARG A 177 -6.65 0.01 -15.25
N ALA A 178 -7.47 -0.69 -14.47
CA ALA A 178 -8.00 -0.17 -13.21
C ALA A 178 -6.88 0.08 -12.18
N PHE A 179 -5.89 -0.80 -12.06
CA PHE A 179 -4.72 -0.58 -11.21
C PHE A 179 -3.88 0.61 -11.69
N MET A 180 -3.60 0.71 -12.99
CA MET A 180 -2.80 1.79 -13.55
C MET A 180 -3.47 3.16 -13.41
N MET A 181 -4.81 3.22 -13.50
CA MET A 181 -5.56 4.45 -13.23
C MET A 181 -5.41 4.94 -11.79
N VAL A 182 -5.23 4.05 -10.81
CA VAL A 182 -4.90 4.48 -9.44
C VAL A 182 -3.50 5.08 -9.36
N LEU A 183 -2.53 4.47 -10.05
CA LEU A 183 -1.15 4.94 -10.04
C LEU A 183 -0.98 6.30 -10.73
N ALA A 184 -1.75 6.56 -11.78
CA ALA A 184 -1.77 7.81 -12.53
C ALA A 184 -2.67 8.91 -11.91
N GLY A 185 -3.51 8.56 -10.92
CA GLY A 185 -4.42 9.48 -10.28
C GLY A 185 -3.76 10.43 -9.26
N PRO A 186 -4.55 11.29 -8.60
CA PRO A 186 -4.06 12.14 -7.51
C PRO A 186 -3.48 11.33 -6.35
N ARG A 187 -2.33 11.76 -5.81
CA ARG A 187 -1.59 11.08 -4.75
C ARG A 187 -1.12 12.08 -3.69
N PRO A 188 -1.06 11.69 -2.40
CA PRO A 188 -0.50 12.53 -1.34
C PRO A 188 1.05 12.54 -1.34
N ILE A 189 1.66 11.70 -2.16
CA ILE A 189 3.10 11.52 -2.31
C ILE A 189 3.53 11.76 -3.76
N VAL A 190 4.84 11.78 -4.01
CA VAL A 190 5.38 11.84 -5.37
C VAL A 190 4.89 10.67 -6.24
N PRO A 191 4.88 10.84 -7.57
CA PRO A 191 4.68 9.73 -8.50
C PRO A 191 5.66 8.57 -8.23
N PRO A 192 5.30 7.32 -8.53
CA PRO A 192 6.19 6.18 -8.34
C PRO A 192 7.48 6.35 -9.14
N GLU A 193 8.60 6.02 -8.52
CA GLU A 193 9.92 5.96 -9.13
C GLU A 193 10.02 4.79 -10.12
N SER A 194 9.29 3.69 -9.84
CA SER A 194 9.22 2.54 -10.75
C SER A 194 7.88 1.81 -10.69
N ILE A 195 7.45 1.35 -11.87
CA ILE A 195 6.29 0.48 -12.06
C ILE A 195 6.77 -0.69 -12.91
N GLU A 196 6.69 -1.89 -12.35
CA GLU A 196 7.17 -3.11 -12.99
C GLU A 196 6.03 -4.10 -13.18
N ILE A 197 6.04 -4.80 -14.32
CA ILE A 197 5.17 -5.93 -14.59
C ILE A 197 6.05 -7.15 -14.82
N HIS A 198 5.77 -8.24 -14.11
CA HIS A 198 6.49 -9.50 -14.18
C HIS A 198 5.52 -10.60 -14.61
N THR A 199 5.78 -11.19 -15.78
CA THR A 199 4.96 -12.25 -16.38
C THR A 199 5.84 -13.37 -16.94
N LYS A 200 5.27 -14.52 -17.31
CA LYS A 200 6.02 -15.51 -18.10
C LYS A 200 6.27 -14.98 -19.51
N ARG A 201 7.19 -15.62 -20.24
CA ARG A 201 7.36 -15.34 -21.67
C ARG A 201 6.02 -15.41 -22.39
N ILE A 202 5.68 -14.32 -23.08
CA ILE A 202 4.55 -14.25 -23.98
C ILE A 202 5.06 -14.66 -25.37
N ASP A 203 4.41 -15.66 -25.97
CA ASP A 203 4.79 -16.20 -27.28
C ASP A 203 4.17 -15.38 -28.43
N VAL A 204 4.50 -14.09 -28.45
CA VAL A 204 4.06 -13.09 -29.43
C VAL A 204 5.22 -12.15 -29.72
N GLU A 205 5.27 -11.55 -30.91
CA GLU A 205 6.28 -10.55 -31.26
C GLU A 205 6.25 -9.33 -30.32
N ASP A 206 7.42 -8.84 -29.92
CA ASP A 206 7.58 -7.76 -28.93
C ASP A 206 6.85 -6.48 -29.34
N HIS A 207 6.73 -6.19 -30.64
CA HIS A 207 6.02 -5.01 -31.14
C HIS A 207 4.50 -5.08 -30.85
N ILE A 208 3.91 -6.28 -30.86
CA ILE A 208 2.51 -6.52 -30.50
C ILE A 208 2.35 -6.42 -28.99
N ILE A 209 3.28 -7.01 -28.23
CA ILE A 209 3.30 -6.92 -26.76
C ILE A 209 3.32 -5.45 -26.34
N LEU A 210 4.28 -4.69 -26.87
CA LEU A 210 4.44 -3.27 -26.61
C LEU A 210 3.13 -2.52 -26.87
N LYS A 211 2.55 -2.67 -28.07
CA LYS A 211 1.30 -2.01 -28.45
C LYS A 211 0.16 -2.31 -27.46
N ARG A 212 -0.04 -3.57 -27.08
CA ARG A 212 -1.12 -3.98 -26.17
C ARG A 212 -0.98 -3.39 -24.77
N PHE A 213 0.24 -3.33 -24.24
CA PHE A 213 0.47 -2.68 -22.95
C PHE A 213 0.33 -1.15 -23.05
N GLN A 214 0.82 -0.51 -24.12
CA GLN A 214 0.66 0.94 -24.35
C GLN A 214 -0.82 1.37 -24.32
N GLU A 215 -1.70 0.59 -24.93
CA GLU A 215 -3.15 0.83 -25.00
C GLU A 215 -3.85 0.78 -23.62
N VAL A 216 -3.25 0.11 -22.63
CA VAL A 216 -3.83 -0.07 -21.27
C VAL A 216 -3.22 0.88 -20.24
N ILE A 217 -1.97 1.30 -20.45
CA ILE A 217 -1.24 2.16 -19.52
C ILE A 217 -1.61 3.63 -19.79
N PRO A 218 -2.02 4.41 -18.76
CA PRO A 218 -2.29 5.84 -18.86
C PRO A 218 -1.17 6.62 -19.56
N ASN A 219 -1.55 7.65 -20.31
CA ASN A 219 -0.61 8.51 -21.01
C ASN A 219 0.54 8.99 -20.09
N ALA A 220 1.76 8.95 -20.62
CA ALA A 220 3.01 9.36 -19.97
C ALA A 220 3.47 8.50 -18.77
N LEU A 221 2.66 7.56 -18.28
CA LEU A 221 3.10 6.60 -17.28
C LEU A 221 4.11 5.62 -17.90
N GLN A 222 5.24 5.43 -17.23
CA GLN A 222 6.31 4.55 -17.68
C GLN A 222 6.30 3.24 -16.90
N VAL A 223 6.36 2.12 -17.61
CA VAL A 223 6.32 0.77 -17.05
C VAL A 223 7.45 -0.06 -17.64
N SER A 224 8.08 -0.88 -16.80
CA SER A 224 9.05 -1.89 -17.23
C SER A 224 8.38 -3.26 -17.24
N LEU A 225 8.37 -3.94 -18.38
CA LEU A 225 7.86 -5.30 -18.51
C LEU A 225 9.02 -6.29 -18.49
N TYR A 226 9.02 -7.19 -17.52
CA TYR A 226 9.95 -8.30 -17.40
C TYR A 226 9.25 -9.61 -17.73
N GLN A 227 9.85 -10.38 -18.63
CA GLN A 227 9.37 -11.69 -19.04
C GLN A 227 10.33 -12.77 -18.51
N TRP A 228 9.80 -13.75 -17.80
CA TRP A 228 10.59 -14.74 -17.08
C TRP A 228 10.39 -16.16 -17.61
N GLN A 229 11.42 -16.99 -17.44
CA GLN A 229 11.43 -18.42 -17.62
C GLN A 229 11.94 -19.11 -16.34
N GLU A 230 11.42 -20.29 -16.04
CA GLU A 230 11.83 -21.07 -14.88
C GLU A 230 13.21 -21.67 -15.11
N ARG A 231 14.09 -21.59 -14.10
CA ARG A 231 15.39 -22.26 -14.13
C ARG A 231 15.21 -23.78 -13.99
N PRO A 232 16.06 -24.60 -14.62
CA PRO A 232 16.09 -26.03 -14.35
C PRO A 232 16.29 -26.30 -12.84
N ARG A 233 15.35 -27.03 -12.21
CA ARG A 233 15.32 -27.29 -10.76
C ARG A 233 15.21 -26.03 -9.88
N GLY A 234 14.75 -24.92 -10.47
CA GLY A 234 14.52 -23.65 -9.79
C GLY A 234 13.11 -23.52 -9.19
N GLN A 235 12.78 -22.30 -8.79
CA GLN A 235 11.43 -21.97 -8.32
C GLN A 235 10.45 -21.91 -9.49
N GLY A 236 9.21 -22.35 -9.27
CA GLY A 236 8.14 -22.22 -10.26
C GLY A 236 7.60 -20.80 -10.33
N LEU A 237 7.31 -20.33 -11.55
CA LEU A 237 6.64 -19.05 -11.82
C LEU A 237 5.11 -19.27 -11.76
N HIS A 238 4.56 -19.29 -10.56
CA HIS A 238 3.12 -19.58 -10.34
C HIS A 238 2.41 -18.54 -9.46
N ASN A 239 3.14 -17.86 -8.59
CA ASN A 239 2.53 -16.97 -7.61
C ASN A 239 2.13 -15.62 -8.21
N ARG A 240 1.04 -15.02 -7.68
CA ARG A 240 0.57 -13.70 -8.09
C ARG A 240 0.59 -12.73 -6.92
N TYR A 241 1.20 -11.57 -7.14
CA TYR A 241 1.40 -10.57 -6.11
C TYR A 241 1.26 -9.16 -6.67
N ILE A 242 0.85 -8.24 -5.80
CA ILE A 242 1.21 -6.83 -5.92
C ILE A 242 2.15 -6.51 -4.78
N LEU A 243 3.38 -6.11 -5.10
CA LEU A 243 4.41 -5.73 -4.13
C LEU A 243 4.69 -4.23 -4.24
N THR A 244 4.89 -3.55 -3.12
CA THR A 244 5.24 -2.13 -3.03
C THR A 244 6.24 -1.90 -1.90
N ASP A 245 6.83 -0.71 -1.80
CA ASP A 245 7.67 -0.31 -0.65
C ASP A 245 6.93 -0.39 0.70
N LEU A 246 5.60 -0.41 0.67
CA LEU A 246 4.75 -0.48 1.85
C LEU A 246 4.46 -1.91 2.33
N GLY A 247 4.75 -2.91 1.49
CA GLY A 247 4.44 -4.32 1.72
C GLY A 247 3.84 -5.00 0.48
N GLY A 248 3.33 -6.23 0.65
CA GLY A 248 2.81 -7.04 -0.46
C GLY A 248 1.46 -7.68 -0.18
N VAL A 249 0.72 -7.97 -1.25
CA VAL A 249 -0.56 -8.69 -1.23
C VAL A 249 -0.51 -9.81 -2.26
N SER A 250 -0.89 -11.03 -1.85
CA SER A 250 -1.06 -12.18 -2.73
C SER A 250 -2.48 -12.27 -3.26
N PHE A 251 -2.59 -12.70 -4.52
CA PHE A 251 -3.84 -13.01 -5.22
C PHE A 251 -3.82 -14.50 -5.56
N HIS A 252 -4.83 -15.27 -5.17
CA HIS A 252 -4.79 -16.72 -5.36
C HIS A 252 -5.16 -17.10 -6.80
N HIS A 253 -6.18 -16.46 -7.36
CA HIS A 253 -6.58 -16.66 -8.75
C HIS A 253 -5.72 -15.88 -9.73
N GLY A 254 -5.41 -14.62 -9.42
CA GLY A 254 -4.52 -13.79 -10.23
C GLY A 254 -4.98 -12.35 -10.36
N LEU A 255 -4.33 -11.62 -11.25
CA LEU A 255 -4.61 -10.21 -11.48
C LEU A 255 -5.63 -9.99 -12.60
N ASP A 256 -6.41 -11.00 -12.99
CA ASP A 256 -7.48 -10.92 -13.98
C ASP A 256 -8.88 -10.85 -13.35
N THR A 257 -9.81 -10.27 -14.11
CA THR A 257 -11.24 -10.31 -13.73
C THR A 257 -11.88 -11.65 -14.07
N GLY A 258 -12.89 -12.05 -13.29
CA GLY A 258 -13.69 -13.26 -13.47
C GLY A 258 -15.12 -12.97 -13.91
N ALA A 259 -15.91 -14.03 -14.08
CA ALA A 259 -17.36 -13.94 -14.29
C ALA A 259 -18.10 -13.47 -13.02
N ASP A 260 -19.38 -13.09 -13.17
CA ASP A 260 -20.22 -12.75 -12.02
C ASP A 260 -20.33 -13.93 -11.04
N GLY A 261 -20.09 -13.66 -9.76
CA GLY A 261 -20.07 -14.67 -8.70
C GLY A 261 -18.71 -15.34 -8.47
N GLU A 262 -17.71 -15.12 -9.35
CA GLU A 262 -16.35 -15.59 -9.09
C GLU A 262 -15.63 -14.67 -8.09
N THR A 263 -14.99 -15.28 -7.10
CA THR A 263 -14.26 -14.58 -6.04
C THR A 263 -12.78 -14.95 -6.05
N ASP A 264 -11.95 -14.10 -5.44
CA ASP A 264 -10.56 -14.38 -5.12
C ASP A 264 -10.31 -14.06 -3.65
N ASP A 265 -9.41 -14.82 -3.04
CA ASP A 265 -8.92 -14.55 -1.71
C ASP A 265 -7.64 -13.74 -1.83
N LEU A 266 -7.59 -12.61 -1.13
CA LEU A 266 -6.43 -11.75 -1.08
C LEU A 266 -5.83 -11.86 0.31
N THR A 267 -4.51 -11.96 0.40
CA THR A 267 -3.81 -12.06 1.69
C THR A 267 -2.63 -11.13 1.72
N ARG A 268 -2.50 -10.34 2.79
CA ARG A 268 -1.31 -9.51 3.02
C ARG A 268 -0.13 -10.44 3.29
N LEU A 269 1.04 -10.13 2.75
CA LEU A 269 2.24 -10.90 3.04
C LEU A 269 2.80 -10.50 4.40
N ASP A 270 3.23 -11.49 5.18
CA ASP A 270 4.09 -11.25 6.33
C ASP A 270 5.45 -10.72 5.89
N MET A 271 6.17 -10.05 6.79
CA MET A 271 7.41 -9.33 6.45
C MET A 271 8.45 -10.24 5.80
N ASP A 272 8.67 -11.44 6.32
CA ASP A 272 9.67 -12.38 5.79
C ASP A 272 9.28 -12.87 4.40
N GLN A 273 7.99 -13.17 4.18
CA GLN A 273 7.46 -13.55 2.87
C GLN A 273 7.59 -12.39 1.89
N TYR A 274 7.21 -11.18 2.29
CA TYR A 274 7.30 -9.98 1.48
C TYR A 274 8.75 -9.72 1.03
N LEU A 275 9.71 -9.73 1.95
CA LEU A 275 11.13 -9.54 1.64
C LEU A 275 11.66 -10.64 0.70
N PHE A 276 11.30 -11.89 0.98
CA PHE A 276 11.66 -13.03 0.14
C PHE A 276 11.12 -12.88 -1.29
N ARG A 277 9.84 -12.52 -1.46
CA ARG A 277 9.23 -12.31 -2.79
C ARG A 277 9.83 -11.10 -3.51
N CYS A 278 10.10 -10.00 -2.80
CA CYS A 278 10.78 -8.85 -3.40
C CYS A 278 12.13 -9.24 -4.02
N LYS A 279 12.92 -10.06 -3.30
CA LYS A 279 14.21 -10.57 -3.77
C LYS A 279 14.07 -11.48 -4.99
N GLN A 280 13.04 -12.34 -5.05
CA GLN A 280 12.85 -13.25 -6.19
C GLN A 280 12.64 -12.52 -7.52
N TYR A 281 12.02 -11.35 -7.47
CA TYR A 281 11.71 -10.51 -8.64
C TYR A 281 12.57 -9.24 -8.68
N ASP A 282 13.72 -9.23 -8.00
CA ASP A 282 14.73 -8.19 -8.15
C ASP A 282 15.45 -8.38 -9.50
N PRO A 283 15.37 -7.41 -10.43
CA PRO A 283 16.07 -7.50 -11.71
C PRO A 283 17.60 -7.68 -11.59
N ALA A 284 18.21 -7.25 -10.48
CA ALA A 284 19.66 -7.38 -10.27
C ALA A 284 20.08 -8.82 -9.89
N ALA A 285 19.19 -9.59 -9.27
CA ALA A 285 19.48 -10.96 -8.83
C ALA A 285 18.22 -11.83 -8.84
N PRO A 286 17.58 -12.03 -10.00
CA PRO A 286 16.28 -12.70 -10.07
C PRO A 286 16.41 -14.19 -9.78
N ALA A 287 15.35 -14.77 -9.23
CA ALA A 287 15.22 -16.22 -9.01
C ALA A 287 14.95 -17.01 -10.31
N PHE A 288 14.66 -16.30 -11.40
CA PHE A 288 14.24 -16.81 -12.69
C PHE A 288 15.20 -16.37 -13.80
N ASP A 289 15.16 -17.05 -14.94
CA ASP A 289 15.90 -16.62 -16.12
C ASP A 289 15.10 -15.58 -16.89
N GLN A 290 15.79 -14.56 -17.35
CA GLN A 290 15.17 -13.51 -18.14
C GLN A 290 14.96 -14.03 -19.56
N ALA A 291 13.70 -14.10 -19.99
CA ALA A 291 13.32 -14.69 -21.27
C ALA A 291 13.57 -13.79 -22.48
N ALA A 292 13.62 -12.47 -22.24
CA ALA A 292 13.88 -11.42 -23.22
C ALA A 292 14.31 -10.14 -22.49
N ASP A 293 14.95 -9.21 -23.20
CA ASP A 293 15.28 -7.89 -22.65
C ASP A 293 14.02 -7.18 -22.14
N PRO A 294 14.09 -6.39 -21.04
CA PRO A 294 12.90 -5.78 -20.47
C PRO A 294 12.39 -4.71 -21.42
N LEU A 295 11.08 -4.74 -21.72
CA LEU A 295 10.46 -3.73 -22.56
C LEU A 295 10.13 -2.49 -21.71
N LYS A 296 10.60 -1.32 -22.16
CA LYS A 296 10.21 -0.03 -21.57
C LYS A 296 8.98 0.49 -22.30
N ILE A 297 7.90 0.67 -21.57
CA ILE A 297 6.58 0.96 -22.13
C ILE A 297 6.14 2.33 -21.63
N THR A 298 5.85 3.25 -22.55
CA THR A 298 5.19 4.53 -22.24
C THR A 298 3.73 4.43 -22.65
N GLY A 299 2.82 4.63 -21.71
CA GLY A 299 1.38 4.53 -21.96
C GLY A 299 0.85 5.55 -22.96
N THR A 300 -0.21 5.16 -23.66
CA THR A 300 -0.93 5.98 -24.64
C THR A 300 -2.42 6.07 -24.36
N LEU A 301 -2.91 5.43 -23.29
CA LEU A 301 -4.32 5.48 -22.94
C LEU A 301 -4.76 6.92 -22.62
N GLY A 302 -5.82 7.37 -23.29
CA GLY A 302 -6.40 8.71 -23.13
C GLY A 302 -5.74 9.80 -23.96
N ARG A 303 -4.82 9.44 -24.87
CA ARG A 303 -4.42 10.31 -25.99
C ARG A 303 -5.50 10.37 -27.07
#